data_AF-A1T276-F1
#
_entry.id   AF-A1T276-F1
#
_cell.length_a   1.000
_cell.length_b   1.000
_cell.length_c   1.000
_cell.angle_alpha   90.00
_cell.angle_beta   90.00
_cell.angle_gamma   90.00
#
_symmetry.space_group_name_H-M   'P 1'
#
loop_
_entity.id
_entity.type
_entity.pdbx_description
1 polymer ?
#
loop_
_entity_poly.entity_id
_entity_poly.type
_entity_poly.pdbx_seq_one_letter_code
_entity_poly.pdbx_strand_id
1 'polypeptide(L)'
;MAVFLRKLFRIGKLPSALRAEVEAEGVLFLSEYVAVTRRFRGAVPGLRSAGSIASYVGSLVLTNERVLGTLSSVPKLAGRTIDLRWDAPQTGAVKAELSETGLTLDVDLDAVDPRFSGELSLHYKEHIPADVLALLPRTSLAFDPPPEYIFRAVGVAYHP
;
A
#
# COMPACT_ATOMS: atom_id res chain seq x y z
N MET A 1 20.75 -4.10 -2.45
CA MET A 1 21.30 -3.09 -3.38
C MET A 1 20.26 -2.10 -3.92
N ALA A 2 19.08 -2.53 -4.41
CA ALA A 2 18.13 -1.66 -5.11
C ALA A 2 17.51 -0.52 -4.27
N VAL A 3 17.28 -0.73 -2.96
CA VAL A 3 16.69 0.31 -2.07
C VAL A 3 17.67 1.44 -1.79
N PHE A 4 18.98 1.15 -1.71
CA PHE A 4 20.01 2.14 -1.40
C PHE A 4 20.16 3.19 -2.51
N LEU A 5 20.12 2.75 -3.78
CA LEU A 5 20.09 3.64 -4.95
C LEU A 5 18.81 4.49 -4.99
N ARG A 6 17.65 3.91 -4.67
CA ARG A 6 16.35 4.63 -4.63
C ARG A 6 16.29 5.68 -3.51
N LYS A 7 16.91 5.40 -2.36
CA LYS A 7 17.05 6.34 -1.25
C LYS A 7 17.84 7.59 -1.64
N LEU A 8 18.89 7.43 -2.45
CA LEU A 8 19.66 8.55 -2.98
C LEU A 8 18.83 9.49 -3.87
N PHE A 9 17.85 8.94 -4.61
CA PHE A 9 16.90 9.71 -5.43
C PHE A 9 15.58 10.07 -4.72
N ARG A 10 15.48 9.84 -3.40
CA ARG A 10 14.28 10.09 -2.58
C ARG A 10 13.01 9.36 -3.08
N ILE A 11 13.16 8.24 -3.78
CA ILE A 11 12.03 7.43 -4.29
C ILE A 11 11.53 6.55 -3.14
N GLY A 12 10.27 6.75 -2.72
CA GLY A 12 9.70 6.12 -1.52
C GLY A 12 9.74 7.00 -0.26
N LYS A 13 10.12 8.27 -0.40
CA LYS A 13 9.91 9.28 0.64
C LYS A 13 8.45 9.72 0.65
N LEU A 14 7.89 9.93 1.84
CA LEU A 14 6.57 10.51 2.00
C LEU A 14 6.58 11.96 1.47
N PRO A 15 5.63 12.36 0.60
CA PRO A 15 5.47 13.74 0.17
C PRO A 15 5.34 14.70 1.37
N SER A 16 5.91 15.90 1.29
CA SER A 16 5.96 16.82 2.44
C SER A 16 4.58 17.25 2.95
N ALA A 17 3.61 17.44 2.05
CA ALA A 17 2.22 17.71 2.44
C ALA A 17 1.62 16.57 3.28
N LEU A 18 1.77 15.33 2.80
CA LEU A 18 1.35 14.14 3.52
C LEU A 18 2.08 13.99 4.87
N ARG A 19 3.35 14.36 4.92
CA ARG A 19 4.11 14.32 6.17
C ARG A 19 3.56 15.27 7.22
N ALA A 20 3.23 16.51 6.81
CA ALA A 20 2.64 17.49 7.71
C ALA A 20 1.26 17.03 8.23
N GLU A 21 0.44 16.39 7.38
CA GLU A 21 -0.84 15.82 7.79
C GLU A 21 -0.66 14.75 8.88
N VAL A 22 0.17 13.73 8.63
CA VAL A 22 0.34 12.61 9.58
C VAL A 22 1.03 13.02 10.88
N GLU A 23 1.89 14.05 10.85
CA GLU A 23 2.49 14.61 12.06
C GLU A 23 1.43 15.27 12.96
N ALA A 24 0.42 15.92 12.38
CA ALA A 24 -0.68 16.52 13.14
C ALA A 24 -1.63 15.48 13.76
N GLU A 25 -1.73 14.27 13.19
CA GLU A 25 -2.56 13.17 13.68
C GLU A 25 -1.92 12.40 14.86
N GLY A 26 -0.66 12.69 15.18
CA GLY A 26 0.14 11.93 16.14
C GLY A 26 0.60 10.59 15.57
N VAL A 27 1.86 10.57 15.11
CA VAL A 27 2.50 9.39 14.52
C VAL A 27 2.84 8.36 15.60
N LEU A 28 2.33 7.14 15.45
CA LEU A 28 2.72 5.96 16.24
C LEU A 28 3.88 5.22 15.58
N PHE A 29 3.89 5.19 14.25
CA PHE A 29 4.93 4.54 13.45
C PHE A 29 5.09 5.23 12.11
N LEU A 30 6.33 5.43 11.66
CA LEU A 30 6.63 5.95 10.33
C LEU A 30 7.90 5.28 9.82
N SER A 31 7.77 4.60 8.68
CA SER A 31 8.90 4.13 7.90
C SER A 31 8.77 4.61 6.45
N GLU A 32 9.89 5.10 5.92
CA GLU A 32 10.04 5.51 4.53
C GLU A 32 11.05 4.60 3.84
N TYR A 33 10.97 4.52 2.53
CA TYR A 33 11.80 3.61 1.72
C TYR A 33 11.54 2.12 2.02
N VAL A 34 10.33 1.78 2.46
CA VAL A 34 9.87 0.42 2.74
C VAL A 34 9.88 -0.39 1.45
N ALA A 35 10.47 -1.59 1.47
CA ALA A 35 10.42 -2.50 0.33
C ALA A 35 9.00 -3.07 0.20
N VAL A 36 8.36 -2.87 -0.95
CA VAL A 36 7.02 -3.39 -1.21
C VAL A 36 7.10 -4.48 -2.27
N THR A 37 6.69 -5.70 -1.91
CA THR A 37 6.60 -6.82 -2.85
C THR A 37 5.20 -6.91 -3.40
N ARG A 38 5.06 -6.78 -4.72
CA ARG A 38 3.80 -7.00 -5.43
C ARG A 38 3.77 -8.40 -6.01
N ARG A 39 2.69 -9.14 -5.76
CA ARG A 39 2.35 -10.37 -6.49
C ARG A 39 1.04 -10.15 -7.22
N PHE A 40 0.98 -10.56 -8.48
CA PHE A 40 -0.22 -10.41 -9.30
C PHE A 40 -0.41 -11.65 -10.16
N ARG A 41 -1.64 -12.16 -10.16
CA ARG A 41 -2.08 -13.29 -10.98
C ARG A 41 -3.51 -13.01 -11.42
N GLY A 42 -3.74 -12.85 -12.71
CA GLY A 42 -5.05 -12.44 -13.20
C GLY A 42 -5.01 -11.66 -14.49
N ALA A 43 -6.09 -10.93 -14.74
CA ALA A 43 -6.28 -10.09 -15.89
C ALA A 43 -6.91 -8.75 -15.49
N VAL A 44 -6.39 -7.68 -16.08
CA VAL A 44 -6.98 -6.33 -16.11
C VAL A 44 -6.81 -5.79 -17.53
N PRO A 45 -7.56 -4.76 -17.97
CA PRO A 45 -7.32 -4.12 -19.26
C PRO A 45 -5.85 -3.75 -19.44
N GLY A 46 -5.23 -4.23 -20.54
CA GLY A 46 -3.81 -3.98 -20.83
C GLY A 46 -2.79 -4.91 -20.17
N LEU A 47 -3.21 -5.83 -19.28
CA LEU A 47 -2.29 -6.82 -18.67
C LEU A 47 -2.99 -8.13 -18.31
N ARG A 48 -2.44 -9.25 -18.78
CA ARG A 48 -2.78 -10.59 -18.31
C ARG A 48 -1.51 -11.31 -17.86
N SER A 49 -1.57 -11.97 -16.72
CA SER A 49 -0.42 -12.69 -16.15
C SER A 49 -0.86 -13.95 -15.44
N ALA A 50 -0.21 -15.07 -15.76
CA ALA A 50 -0.37 -16.34 -15.03
C ALA A 50 0.26 -16.31 -13.62
N GLY A 51 1.06 -15.27 -13.34
CA GLY A 51 1.77 -15.04 -12.09
C GLY A 51 2.96 -14.11 -12.33
N SER A 52 3.06 -13.02 -11.58
CA SER A 52 4.16 -12.06 -11.66
C SER A 52 4.51 -11.50 -10.30
N ILE A 53 5.80 -11.23 -10.09
CA ILE A 53 6.31 -10.59 -8.88
C ILE A 53 7.09 -9.35 -9.29
N ALA A 54 6.83 -8.23 -8.62
CA ALA A 54 7.57 -6.98 -8.80
C ALA A 54 7.97 -6.39 -7.44
N SER A 55 9.05 -5.60 -7.43
CA SER A 55 9.51 -4.90 -6.23
C SER A 55 9.45 -3.38 -6.41
N TYR A 56 8.66 -2.76 -5.55
CA TYR A 56 8.49 -1.32 -5.43
C TYR A 56 9.09 -0.83 -4.11
N VAL A 57 9.03 0.48 -3.92
CA VAL A 57 9.38 1.11 -2.66
C VAL A 57 8.25 2.04 -2.24
N GLY A 58 8.00 2.14 -0.95
CA GLY A 58 6.89 2.88 -0.38
C GLY A 58 7.20 3.54 0.94
N SER A 59 6.16 4.06 1.58
CA SER A 59 6.18 4.48 2.98
C SER A 59 5.00 3.84 3.69
N LEU A 60 5.17 3.51 4.96
CA LEU A 60 4.12 3.02 5.85
C LEU A 60 4.06 3.94 7.07
N VAL A 61 2.88 4.46 7.35
CA VAL A 61 2.62 5.33 8.50
C VAL A 61 1.40 4.84 9.24
N LEU A 62 1.52 4.74 10.56
CA LEU A 62 0.42 4.49 11.48
C LEU A 62 0.29 5.71 12.38
N THR A 63 -0.90 6.29 12.43
CA THR A 63 -1.21 7.43 13.30
C THR A 63 -2.32 7.05 14.27
N ASN A 64 -2.67 7.93 15.19
CA ASN A 64 -3.85 7.72 16.03
C ASN A 64 -5.16 7.71 15.22
N GLU A 65 -5.15 8.18 13.98
CA GLU A 65 -6.36 8.34 13.15
C GLU A 65 -6.46 7.33 12.01
N ARG A 66 -5.34 6.93 11.39
CA ARG A 66 -5.36 6.12 10.16
C ARG A 66 -4.12 5.26 9.93
N VAL A 67 -4.26 4.33 8.98
CA VAL A 67 -3.16 3.68 8.27
C VAL A 67 -2.96 4.38 6.93
N LEU A 68 -1.71 4.75 6.63
CA LEU A 68 -1.31 5.30 5.35
C LEU A 68 -0.15 4.47 4.76
N GLY A 69 -0.38 3.92 3.57
CA GLY A 69 0.62 3.22 2.78
C GLY A 69 0.76 3.87 1.41
N THR A 70 1.99 4.07 0.96
CA THR A 70 2.27 4.62 -0.37
C THR A 70 3.12 3.67 -1.20
N LEU A 71 2.94 3.70 -2.51
CA LEU A 71 3.72 2.96 -3.49
C LEU A 71 4.31 3.93 -4.51
N SER A 72 5.63 3.91 -4.64
CA SER A 72 6.37 4.72 -5.61
C SER A 72 7.02 3.82 -6.65
N SER A 73 6.69 4.05 -7.93
CA SER A 73 7.39 3.49 -9.09
C SER A 73 8.38 4.48 -9.70
N VAL A 74 8.17 5.79 -9.51
CA VAL A 74 9.00 6.89 -10.02
C VAL A 74 9.22 7.97 -8.94
N PRO A 75 10.29 8.79 -9.02
CA PRO A 75 10.52 9.88 -8.06
C PRO A 75 9.33 10.84 -7.99
N LYS A 76 8.98 11.29 -6.78
CA LYS A 76 7.93 12.29 -6.49
C LYS A 76 6.49 11.87 -6.81
N LEU A 77 6.25 10.64 -7.29
CA LEU A 77 4.91 10.09 -7.48
C LEU A 77 4.73 8.87 -6.58
N ALA A 78 4.21 9.12 -5.37
CA ALA A 78 3.85 8.09 -4.41
C ALA A 78 2.32 7.95 -4.42
N GLY A 79 1.80 6.93 -5.10
CA GLY A 79 0.37 6.64 -5.08
C GLY A 79 -0.03 6.08 -3.71
N ARG A 80 -1.14 6.54 -3.14
CA ARG A 80 -1.69 5.96 -1.92
C ARG A 80 -2.24 4.57 -2.25
N THR A 81 -1.79 3.54 -1.53
CA THR A 81 -2.32 2.18 -1.65
C THR A 81 -3.34 1.85 -0.59
N ILE A 82 -3.18 2.49 0.57
CA ILE A 82 -4.14 2.50 1.65
C ILE A 82 -4.05 3.87 2.29
N ASP A 83 -5.19 4.47 2.56
CA ASP A 83 -5.36 5.70 3.32
C ASP A 83 -6.71 5.59 4.02
N LEU A 84 -6.70 4.87 5.15
CA LEU A 84 -7.90 4.38 5.79
C LEU A 84 -7.90 4.75 7.26
N ARG A 85 -8.92 5.51 7.67
CA ARG A 85 -9.15 5.81 9.08
C ARG A 85 -9.53 4.55 9.85
N TRP A 86 -9.14 4.49 11.12
CA TRP A 86 -9.47 3.35 11.98
C TRP A 86 -10.98 3.13 12.17
N ASP A 87 -11.76 4.22 12.11
CA ASP A 87 -13.21 4.27 12.26
C ASP A 87 -13.99 4.11 10.95
N ALA A 88 -13.30 3.97 9.81
CA ALA A 88 -13.96 3.78 8.52
C ALA A 88 -14.72 2.44 8.43
N PRO A 89 -15.72 2.32 7.53
CA PRO A 89 -16.38 1.04 7.26
C PRO A 89 -15.38 -0.05 6.87
N GLN A 90 -15.51 -1.24 7.47
CA GLN A 90 -14.58 -2.35 7.30
C GLN A 90 -15.10 -3.36 6.28
N THR A 91 -15.33 -2.86 5.07
CA THR A 91 -15.93 -3.62 3.97
C THR A 91 -15.16 -3.35 2.70
N GLY A 92 -15.18 -4.31 1.77
CA GLY A 92 -14.64 -4.11 0.44
C GLY A 92 -13.65 -5.16 -0.01
N ALA A 93 -13.19 -4.96 -1.24
CA ALA A 93 -12.38 -5.90 -2.01
C ALA A 93 -10.92 -6.04 -1.54
N VAL A 94 -10.40 -5.08 -0.76
CA VAL A 94 -9.07 -5.17 -0.16
C VAL A 94 -9.18 -5.64 1.28
N LYS A 95 -8.38 -6.63 1.65
CA LYS A 95 -8.09 -7.02 3.03
C LYS A 95 -6.68 -6.58 3.39
N ALA A 96 -6.56 -5.85 4.49
CA ALA A 96 -5.29 -5.36 5.00
C ALA A 96 -4.99 -6.00 6.35
N GLU A 97 -3.77 -6.47 6.54
CA GLU A 97 -3.31 -7.08 7.79
C GLU A 97 -1.98 -6.46 8.23
N LEU A 98 -1.96 -5.94 9.45
CA LEU A 98 -0.77 -5.44 10.13
C LEU A 98 -0.21 -6.49 11.07
N SER A 99 1.09 -6.72 11.01
CA SER A 99 1.82 -7.61 11.90
C SER A 99 3.22 -7.10 12.15
N GLU A 100 3.99 -7.80 12.99
CA GLU A 100 5.39 -7.44 13.25
C GLU A 100 6.28 -7.44 11.99
N THR A 101 5.84 -8.09 10.91
CA THR A 101 6.56 -8.14 9.62
C THR A 101 6.16 -7.04 8.65
N GLY A 102 5.13 -6.25 8.98
CA GLY A 102 4.70 -5.08 8.22
C GLY A 102 3.22 -5.10 7.87
N LEU A 103 2.90 -4.61 6.68
CA LEU A 103 1.53 -4.51 6.17
C LEU A 103 1.37 -5.41 4.94
N THR A 104 0.36 -6.28 4.95
CA THR A 104 -0.09 -7.03 3.77
C THR A 104 -1.42 -6.47 3.30
N LEU A 105 -1.54 -6.24 1.99
CA LEU A 105 -2.79 -5.91 1.31
C LEU A 105 -3.08 -7.03 0.33
N ASP A 106 -4.19 -7.72 0.49
CA ASP A 106 -4.71 -8.73 -0.44
C ASP A 106 -5.95 -8.18 -1.11
N VAL A 107 -6.00 -8.27 -2.44
CA VAL A 107 -7.05 -7.67 -3.27
C VAL A 107 -7.72 -8.74 -4.11
N ASP A 108 -9.02 -8.89 -3.93
CA ASP A 108 -9.90 -9.66 -4.81
C ASP A 108 -10.26 -8.77 -6.01
N LEU A 109 -9.68 -9.06 -7.18
CA LEU A 109 -9.86 -8.23 -8.36
C LEU A 109 -11.28 -8.34 -8.93
N ASP A 110 -11.90 -9.51 -8.83
CA ASP A 110 -13.26 -9.77 -9.31
C ASP A 110 -14.27 -8.90 -8.55
N ALA A 111 -13.98 -8.57 -7.28
CA ALA A 111 -14.79 -7.67 -6.45
C ALA A 111 -14.55 -6.17 -6.72
N VAL A 112 -13.47 -5.78 -7.43
CA VAL A 112 -13.14 -4.37 -7.70
C VAL A 112 -13.83 -3.84 -8.96
N ASP A 113 -13.76 -4.57 -10.06
CA ASP A 113 -14.32 -4.16 -11.36
C ASP A 113 -14.63 -5.43 -12.19
N PRO A 114 -15.80 -5.53 -12.85
CA PRO A 114 -16.18 -6.72 -13.61
C PRO A 114 -15.26 -7.03 -14.81
N ARG A 115 -14.40 -6.09 -15.22
CA ARG A 115 -13.38 -6.29 -16.26
C ARG A 115 -12.11 -6.93 -15.71
N PHE A 116 -11.99 -7.04 -14.38
CA PHE A 116 -10.82 -7.60 -13.72
C PHE A 116 -11.12 -9.03 -13.26
N SER A 117 -10.07 -9.83 -13.10
CA SER A 117 -10.18 -11.18 -12.55
C SER A 117 -8.88 -11.59 -11.89
N GLY A 118 -8.95 -12.31 -10.77
CA GLY A 118 -7.81 -12.89 -10.05
C GLY A 118 -7.43 -12.11 -8.80
N GLU A 119 -6.14 -12.13 -8.48
CA GLU A 119 -5.63 -11.63 -7.20
C GLU A 119 -4.41 -10.71 -7.38
N LEU A 120 -4.35 -9.71 -6.51
CA LEU A 120 -3.20 -8.82 -6.33
C LEU A 120 -2.87 -8.77 -4.85
N SER A 121 -1.60 -8.91 -4.50
CA SER A 121 -1.13 -8.64 -3.13
C SER A 121 0.07 -7.71 -3.09
N LEU A 122 0.09 -6.83 -2.09
CA LEU A 122 1.20 -5.95 -1.76
C LEU A 122 1.67 -6.26 -0.34
N HIS A 123 2.96 -6.56 -0.17
CA HIS A 123 3.55 -6.76 1.15
C HIS A 123 4.63 -5.70 1.40
N TYR A 124 4.33 -4.78 2.31
CA TYR A 124 5.24 -3.81 2.90
C TYR A 124 6.11 -4.52 3.92
N LYS A 125 7.39 -4.70 3.59
CA LYS A 125 8.34 -5.42 4.44
C LYS A 125 9.01 -4.44 5.39
N GLU A 126 8.45 -4.28 6.57
CA GLU A 126 8.93 -3.38 7.59
C GLU A 126 8.65 -3.93 8.97
N HIS A 127 9.61 -3.81 9.89
CA HIS A 127 9.38 -4.28 11.25
C HIS A 127 8.53 -3.28 12.02
N ILE A 128 7.33 -3.71 12.43
CA ILE A 128 6.45 -2.92 13.30
C ILE A 128 6.61 -3.46 14.73
N PRO A 129 7.09 -2.65 15.68
CA PRO A 129 7.23 -3.08 17.06
C PRO A 129 5.91 -3.56 17.69
N ALA A 130 5.98 -4.58 18.55
CA ALA A 130 4.79 -5.18 19.16
C ALA A 130 4.03 -4.20 20.09
N ASP A 131 4.73 -3.27 20.74
CA ASP A 131 4.14 -2.19 21.53
C ASP A 131 3.35 -1.20 20.65
N VAL A 132 3.86 -0.87 19.46
CA VAL A 132 3.10 -0.09 18.46
C VAL A 132 1.83 -0.83 18.05
N LEU A 133 1.92 -2.13 17.72
CA LEU A 133 0.76 -2.94 17.33
C LEU A 133 -0.29 -2.99 18.45
N ALA A 134 0.13 -3.08 19.71
CA ALA A 134 -0.76 -3.10 20.86
C ALA A 134 -1.50 -1.77 21.10
N LEU A 135 -0.98 -0.66 20.56
CA LEU A 135 -1.66 0.65 20.60
C LEU A 135 -2.71 0.83 19.50
N LEU A 136 -2.70 -0.01 18.47
CA LEU A 136 -3.61 0.14 17.34
C LEU A 136 -5.03 -0.28 17.74
N PRO A 137 -6.07 0.44 17.27
CA PRO A 137 -7.45 0.01 17.49
C PRO A 137 -7.77 -1.36 16.87
N ARG A 138 -7.03 -1.74 15.82
CA ARG A 138 -7.15 -3.00 15.08
C ARG A 138 -5.94 -3.26 14.20
N THR A 139 -5.71 -4.52 13.86
CA THR A 139 -4.66 -4.95 12.92
C THR A 139 -5.21 -5.41 11.57
N SER A 140 -6.46 -5.86 11.53
CA SER A 140 -7.17 -6.24 10.30
C SER A 140 -8.10 -5.13 9.84
N LEU A 141 -7.99 -4.74 8.56
CA LEU A 141 -8.87 -3.75 7.93
C LEU A 141 -9.42 -4.23 6.58
N ALA A 142 -10.51 -3.62 6.13
CA ALA A 142 -11.01 -3.82 4.76
C ALA A 142 -11.55 -2.51 4.16
N PHE A 143 -11.33 -2.32 2.86
CA PHE A 143 -11.78 -1.15 2.11
C PHE A 143 -11.95 -1.47 0.62
N ASP A 144 -12.67 -0.60 -0.09
CA ASP A 144 -12.75 -0.63 -1.55
C ASP A 144 -11.73 0.32 -2.17
N PRO A 145 -10.84 -0.16 -3.05
CA PRO A 145 -9.87 0.68 -3.72
C PRO A 145 -10.51 1.30 -4.99
N PRO A 146 -10.11 2.51 -5.38
CA PRO A 146 -10.46 3.00 -6.71
C PRO A 146 -9.75 2.16 -7.80
N PRO A 147 -10.35 1.92 -8.98
CA PRO A 147 -9.72 1.09 -10.02
C PRO A 147 -8.30 1.53 -10.42
N GLU A 148 -8.02 2.84 -10.39
CA GLU A 148 -6.69 3.39 -10.67
C GLU A 148 -5.57 2.82 -9.77
N TYR A 149 -5.91 2.41 -8.54
CA TYR A 149 -4.98 1.75 -7.61
C TYR A 149 -4.42 0.46 -8.22
N ILE A 150 -5.29 -0.35 -8.84
CA ILE A 150 -4.91 -1.63 -9.46
C ILE A 150 -3.95 -1.38 -10.62
N PHE A 151 -4.31 -0.47 -11.53
CA PHE A 151 -3.47 -0.13 -12.69
C PHE A 151 -2.07 0.36 -12.27
N ARG A 152 -2.00 1.22 -11.26
CA ARG A 152 -0.72 1.70 -10.70
C ARG A 152 0.09 0.55 -10.08
N ALA A 153 -0.55 -0.33 -9.30
CA ALA A 153 0.13 -1.45 -8.66
C ALA A 153 0.71 -2.45 -9.67
N VAL A 154 0.01 -2.68 -10.79
CA VAL A 154 0.47 -3.60 -11.84
C VAL A 154 1.34 -2.95 -12.92
N GLY A 155 1.46 -1.62 -12.91
CA GLY A 155 2.35 -0.86 -13.81
C GLY A 155 1.76 -0.61 -15.20
N VAL A 156 0.43 -0.51 -15.30
CA VAL A 156 -0.29 -0.23 -16.55
C VAL A 156 -0.85 1.19 -16.49
N ALA A 157 -0.83 1.90 -17.61
CA ALA A 157 -1.44 3.23 -17.70
C ALA A 157 -2.96 3.13 -17.56
N TYR A 158 -3.53 3.92 -16.63
CA TYR A 158 -4.97 3.99 -16.43
C TYR A 158 -5.60 4.88 -17.51
N HIS A 159 -6.54 4.31 -18.26
CA HIS A 159 -7.40 5.02 -19.20
C HIS A 159 -8.84 4.79 -18.74
N PRO A 160 -9.47 5.76 -18.05
CA PRO A 160 -10.82 5.61 -17.48
C PRO A 160 -11.89 5.35 -18.52
#